data_AF-A0A815J705-F1
#
_entry.id   AF-A0A815J705-F1
#
_cell.length_a   1.000
_cell.length_b   1.000
_cell.length_c   1.000
_cell.angle_alpha   90.00
_cell.angle_beta   90.00
_cell.angle_gamma   90.00
#
_symmetry.space_group_name_H-M   'P 1'
#
loop_
_entity.id
_entity.type
_entity.pdbx_description
1 polymer ?
#
loop_
_entity_poly.entity_id
_entity_poly.type
_entity_poly.pdbx_seq_one_letter_code
_entity_poly.pdbx_strand_id
1 'polypeptide(L)'
;MSNQTSARIDPSANVEWTWLSDSDPSLASQSIKWSRYSDVENRIIEDAFKAGLPIATLDEIYIDFENNIQVSNNDINDQRPIQRQVRHRMNTHLREERFMISPIPAKNPFSGLRGWTSNFIMHTKKELKLKKEESPSHNPRIIPMLVEKAAQGIIEEGKNIGKTREAEWMANQLMQEKNNGVKEVWRCCARLYTMESFLYKKINETMRLVGSKEHENVWRSKTRTFGPFCLLLWDDPYNHLPLTGGKMLYRGANLSDDLIAQYTKLSRSSDQRGSFQAFTSSSRSRAKAEQFGNVLFVMQVNYAYTTDLSPLSEYPDEEEELIHPGVCFTINGTRYDPSKNKHEIYLTLTHNVDDDHANPAVRLYNGVCRASSAVLLPIMDAFNAARPGPSAGGDHRLSRMTNGGYYRDRNGTLCEDPTGTLADDCYHRACNQPRYDLD
;
A
#
# COMPACT_ATOMS: atom_id res chain seq x y z
N MET A 1 -23.32 16.61 -30.72
CA MET A 1 -22.80 15.94 -29.51
C MET A 1 -21.37 16.45 -29.32
N SER A 2 -21.19 17.39 -28.41
CA SER A 2 -19.91 18.05 -28.16
C SER A 2 -18.97 17.06 -27.46
N ASN A 3 -17.84 16.77 -28.09
CA ASN A 3 -16.71 16.11 -27.43
C ASN A 3 -16.16 17.08 -26.38
N GLN A 4 -16.62 16.94 -25.13
CA GLN A 4 -15.86 17.43 -23.98
C GLN A 4 -14.57 16.61 -23.95
N THR A 5 -13.50 17.16 -24.51
CA THR A 5 -12.13 16.74 -24.22
C THR A 5 -12.00 16.64 -22.71
N SER A 6 -11.73 15.44 -22.20
CA SER A 6 -11.45 15.26 -20.77
C SER A 6 -10.37 16.27 -20.41
N ALA A 7 -10.64 17.09 -19.39
CA ALA A 7 -9.70 18.07 -18.92
C ALA A 7 -8.47 17.30 -18.41
N ARG A 8 -7.46 17.16 -19.26
CA ARG A 8 -6.10 16.83 -18.82
C ARG A 8 -5.74 17.92 -17.83
N ILE A 9 -5.76 17.57 -16.55
CA ILE A 9 -5.44 18.48 -15.46
C ILE A 9 -4.04 19.02 -15.72
N ASP A 10 -3.96 20.30 -16.06
CA ASP A 10 -2.71 21.00 -16.30
C ASP A 10 -1.86 20.94 -15.01
N PRO A 11 -0.67 20.33 -15.04
CA PRO A 11 0.21 20.23 -13.88
C PRO A 11 0.88 21.56 -13.50
N SER A 12 0.61 22.66 -14.20
CA SER A 12 1.18 23.97 -13.92
C SER A 12 0.29 24.80 -12.97
N ALA A 13 0.86 25.09 -11.78
CA ALA A 13 0.27 25.75 -10.60
C ALA A 13 -0.70 24.88 -9.76
N ASN A 14 -0.18 24.33 -8.64
CA ASN A 14 -1.03 23.76 -7.59
C ASN A 14 -1.71 24.91 -6.85
N VAL A 15 -2.99 25.11 -7.11
CA VAL A 15 -3.80 26.10 -6.40
C VAL A 15 -4.26 25.51 -5.08
N GLU A 16 -4.13 26.29 -4.02
CA GLU A 16 -4.63 25.94 -2.71
C GLU A 16 -5.59 27.01 -2.21
N TRP A 17 -6.76 26.56 -1.79
CA TRP A 17 -7.73 27.32 -1.05
C TRP A 17 -7.53 27.06 0.45
N THR A 18 -7.60 28.13 1.23
CA THR A 18 -7.46 28.10 2.68
C THR A 18 -8.54 28.96 3.32
N TRP A 19 -8.80 28.72 4.60
CA TRP A 19 -9.76 29.46 5.40
C TRP A 19 -9.15 29.85 6.75
N LEU A 20 -9.58 30.97 7.32
CA LEU A 20 -9.03 31.49 8.56
C LEU A 20 -9.52 30.68 9.76
N SER A 21 -8.60 29.98 10.46
CA SER A 21 -8.96 29.01 11.52
C SER A 21 -9.35 29.63 12.84
N ASP A 22 -8.73 30.76 13.15
CA ASP A 22 -8.84 31.44 14.43
C ASP A 22 -9.59 32.73 14.19
N SER A 23 -10.86 32.75 14.60
CA SER A 23 -11.76 33.91 14.47
C SER A 23 -11.95 34.66 15.78
N ASP A 24 -11.06 34.49 16.77
CA ASP A 24 -11.14 35.27 18.02
C ASP A 24 -10.31 36.55 17.93
N PRO A 25 -10.92 37.70 17.56
CA PRO A 25 -10.23 38.99 17.50
C PRO A 25 -9.73 39.48 18.87
N SER A 26 -10.14 38.86 19.98
CA SER A 26 -9.69 39.25 21.32
C SER A 26 -8.28 38.75 21.66
N LEU A 27 -7.74 37.80 20.89
CA LEU A 27 -6.39 37.24 21.07
C LEU A 27 -5.39 37.91 20.11
N ALA A 28 -5.23 39.23 20.22
CA ALA A 28 -4.38 40.07 19.36
C ALA A 28 -2.86 39.73 19.35
N SER A 29 -2.43 38.63 20.00
CA SER A 29 -1.03 38.19 20.06
C SER A 29 -0.76 36.85 19.36
N GLN A 30 -1.79 36.15 18.85
CA GLN A 30 -1.58 34.88 18.14
C GLN A 30 -1.43 35.10 16.64
N SER A 31 -0.48 34.39 16.03
CA SER A 31 -0.26 34.40 14.59
C SER A 31 -1.50 33.93 13.85
N ILE A 32 -1.99 34.72 12.88
CA ILE A 32 -3.09 34.35 11.98
C ILE A 32 -2.83 32.96 11.40
N LYS A 33 -3.71 32.01 11.73
CA LYS A 33 -3.60 30.62 11.28
C LYS A 33 -4.60 30.34 10.18
N TRP A 34 -4.10 29.94 9.02
CA TRP A 34 -4.90 29.50 7.88
C TRP A 34 -4.94 27.97 7.85
N SER A 35 -6.16 27.43 7.82
CA SER A 35 -6.42 26.01 7.64
C SER A 35 -6.68 25.70 6.17
N ARG A 36 -6.36 24.47 5.76
CA ARG A 36 -6.58 23.99 4.41
C ARG A 36 -7.93 23.29 4.30
N TYR A 37 -8.49 23.32 3.09
CA TYR A 37 -9.52 22.35 2.69
C TYR A 37 -8.87 21.02 2.34
N SER A 38 -9.66 19.94 2.36
CA SER A 38 -9.20 18.64 1.87
C SER A 38 -8.81 18.73 0.39
N ASP A 39 -8.03 17.78 -0.12
CA ASP A 39 -7.62 17.81 -1.53
C ASP A 39 -8.82 17.81 -2.48
N VAL A 40 -9.87 17.05 -2.14
CA VAL A 40 -11.07 16.96 -2.97
C VAL A 40 -11.92 18.23 -2.84
N GLU A 41 -12.12 18.75 -1.63
CA GLU A 41 -12.81 20.03 -1.41
C GLU A 41 -12.12 21.16 -2.19
N ASN A 42 -10.79 21.23 -2.11
CA ASN A 42 -9.98 22.19 -2.86
C ASN A 42 -10.19 22.07 -4.39
N ARG A 43 -10.33 20.85 -4.93
CA ARG A 43 -10.66 20.64 -6.35
C ARG A 43 -12.07 21.11 -6.68
N ILE A 44 -13.06 20.81 -5.83
CA ILE A 44 -14.45 21.27 -6.03
C ILE A 44 -14.52 22.80 -6.06
N ILE A 45 -13.84 23.47 -5.12
CA ILE A 45 -13.77 24.94 -5.07
C ILE A 45 -13.10 25.49 -6.34
N GLU A 46 -11.94 24.95 -6.72
CA GLU A 46 -11.19 25.45 -7.88
C GLU A 46 -11.92 25.19 -9.20
N ASP A 47 -12.62 24.06 -9.35
CA ASP A 47 -13.44 23.76 -10.53
C ASP A 47 -14.60 24.76 -10.65
N ALA A 48 -15.28 25.09 -9.54
CA ALA A 48 -16.36 26.08 -9.51
C ALA A 48 -15.84 27.50 -9.83
N PHE A 49 -14.70 27.87 -9.26
CA PHE A 49 -14.06 29.16 -9.51
C PHE A 49 -13.66 29.31 -10.99
N LYS A 50 -13.01 28.29 -11.57
CA LYS A 50 -12.62 28.29 -13.00
C LYS A 50 -13.82 28.32 -13.94
N ALA A 51 -14.95 27.76 -13.52
CA ALA A 51 -16.21 27.80 -14.27
C ALA A 51 -16.93 29.16 -14.16
N GLY A 52 -16.42 30.11 -13.35
CA GLY A 52 -17.05 31.41 -13.14
C GLY A 52 -18.36 31.33 -12.36
N LEU A 53 -18.53 30.28 -11.55
CA LEU A 53 -19.69 30.17 -10.66
C LEU A 53 -19.53 31.17 -9.50
N PRO A 54 -20.61 31.79 -9.01
CA PRO A 54 -20.54 32.72 -7.88
C PRO A 54 -20.26 32.01 -6.55
N ILE A 55 -20.65 30.72 -6.46
CA ILE A 55 -20.51 29.91 -5.26
C ILE A 55 -19.96 28.51 -5.58
N ALA A 56 -19.26 27.91 -4.61
CA ALA A 56 -18.95 26.48 -4.59
C ALA A 56 -19.62 25.81 -3.40
N THR A 57 -20.43 24.78 -3.63
CA THR A 57 -21.13 24.06 -2.55
C THR A 57 -20.33 22.84 -2.10
N LEU A 58 -20.00 22.80 -0.81
CA LEU A 58 -19.43 21.63 -0.12
C LEU A 58 -20.50 20.97 0.77
N ASP A 59 -20.11 19.94 1.53
CA ASP A 59 -21.06 19.17 2.35
C ASP A 59 -21.66 20.01 3.50
N GLU A 60 -20.81 20.66 4.29
CA GLU A 60 -21.24 21.41 5.49
C GLU A 60 -21.22 22.92 5.32
N ILE A 61 -20.59 23.40 4.24
CA ILE A 61 -20.37 24.82 3.96
C ILE A 61 -20.58 25.12 2.48
N TYR A 62 -20.65 26.39 2.14
CA TYR A 62 -20.42 26.86 0.77
C TYR A 62 -19.40 27.99 0.78
N ILE A 63 -18.76 28.18 -0.38
CA ILE A 63 -17.81 29.25 -0.65
C ILE A 63 -18.53 30.33 -1.44
N ASP A 64 -18.48 31.56 -0.95
CA ASP A 64 -18.89 32.76 -1.67
C ASP A 64 -17.65 33.47 -2.20
N PHE A 65 -17.47 33.44 -3.52
CA PHE A 65 -16.31 34.03 -4.18
C PHE A 65 -16.39 35.55 -4.29
N GLU A 66 -17.60 36.13 -4.28
CA GLU A 66 -17.79 37.59 -4.35
C GLU A 66 -17.31 38.23 -3.05
N ASN A 67 -17.68 37.63 -1.92
CA ASN A 67 -17.32 38.12 -0.59
C ASN A 67 -16.02 37.53 -0.03
N ASN A 68 -15.42 36.53 -0.70
CA ASN A 68 -14.25 35.78 -0.22
C ASN A 68 -14.43 35.22 1.19
N ILE A 69 -15.55 34.54 1.40
CA ILE A 69 -15.88 33.87 2.67
C ILE A 69 -16.35 32.44 2.43
N GLN A 70 -16.14 31.58 3.42
CA GLN A 70 -16.93 30.37 3.59
C GLN A 70 -18.08 30.65 4.55
N VAL A 71 -19.22 29.99 4.35
CA VAL A 71 -20.42 30.13 5.18
C VAL A 71 -20.95 28.75 5.53
N SER A 72 -21.29 28.52 6.79
CA SER A 72 -21.92 27.29 7.24
C SER A 72 -23.31 27.10 6.64
N ASN A 73 -23.60 25.89 6.16
CA ASN A 73 -24.93 25.53 5.66
C ASN A 73 -25.99 25.52 6.79
N ASN A 74 -25.55 25.39 8.04
CA ASN A 74 -26.42 25.31 9.22
C ASN A 74 -26.58 26.66 9.95
N ASP A 75 -25.63 27.59 9.77
CA ASP A 75 -25.65 28.91 10.39
C ASP A 75 -25.02 29.95 9.48
N ILE A 76 -25.84 30.84 8.91
CA ILE A 76 -25.38 31.90 8.02
C ILE A 76 -24.45 32.90 8.71
N ASN A 77 -24.43 32.96 10.04
CA ASN A 77 -23.55 33.84 10.80
C ASN A 77 -22.18 33.23 11.08
N ASP A 78 -22.01 31.90 10.92
CA ASP A 78 -20.70 31.26 10.99
C ASP A 78 -20.02 31.40 9.62
N GLN A 79 -19.30 32.53 9.50
CA GLN A 79 -18.56 32.91 8.30
C GLN A 79 -17.07 33.00 8.61
N ARG A 80 -16.24 32.57 7.66
CA ARG A 80 -14.79 32.69 7.79
C ARG A 80 -14.18 33.20 6.49
N PRO A 81 -13.24 34.16 6.54
CA PRO A 81 -12.50 34.58 5.35
C PRO A 81 -11.79 33.40 4.69
N ILE A 82 -11.71 33.44 3.36
CA ILE A 82 -10.97 32.46 2.57
C ILE A 82 -9.90 33.14 1.73
N GLN A 83 -8.91 32.37 1.31
CA GLN A 83 -7.87 32.84 0.42
C GLN A 83 -7.48 31.76 -0.59
N ARG A 84 -7.33 32.18 -1.85
CA ARG A 84 -6.72 31.39 -2.93
C ARG A 84 -5.24 31.72 -3.05
N GLN A 85 -4.38 30.72 -3.01
CA GLN A 85 -2.95 30.86 -3.16
C GLN A 85 -2.44 29.95 -4.29
N VAL A 86 -1.54 30.47 -5.11
CA VAL A 86 -0.82 29.65 -6.10
C VAL A 86 0.45 29.13 -5.44
N ARG A 87 0.51 27.82 -5.18
CA ARG A 87 1.69 27.18 -4.61
C ARG A 87 2.66 26.75 -5.67
N HIS A 88 3.94 27.02 -5.42
CA HIS A 88 5.02 26.27 -6.05
C HIS A 88 5.00 24.83 -5.52
N ARG A 89 5.12 23.84 -6.43
CA ARG A 89 5.12 22.40 -6.08
C ARG A 89 6.09 22.01 -4.96
N MET A 90 7.15 22.78 -4.77
CA MET A 90 8.17 22.57 -3.73
C MET A 90 7.70 22.94 -2.32
N ASN A 91 6.53 23.58 -2.15
CA ASN A 91 6.02 23.92 -0.83
C ASN A 91 5.39 22.70 -0.14
N THR A 92 6.04 22.36 0.97
CA THR A 92 6.12 21.10 1.69
C THR A 92 4.90 20.79 2.56
N HIS A 93 3.72 20.57 1.96
CA HIS A 93 2.70 19.87 2.73
C HIS A 93 2.92 18.37 2.62
N LEU A 94 2.93 17.71 3.76
CA LEU A 94 2.93 16.26 3.88
C LEU A 94 1.62 15.88 4.55
N ARG A 95 0.99 14.79 4.11
CA ARG A 95 -0.26 14.29 4.69
C ARG A 95 0.03 13.64 6.04
N GLU A 96 -0.03 14.42 7.10
CA GLU A 96 0.23 13.94 8.47
C GLU A 96 -0.64 12.72 8.80
N GLU A 97 -1.95 12.79 8.54
CA GLU A 97 -2.88 11.72 8.88
C GLU A 97 -2.55 10.37 8.21
N ARG A 98 -1.93 10.37 7.03
CA ARG A 98 -1.52 9.15 6.32
C ARG A 98 -0.50 8.32 7.10
N PHE A 99 0.34 9.01 7.84
CA PHE A 99 1.34 8.43 8.73
C PHE A 99 0.83 8.26 10.17
N MET A 100 -0.41 8.65 10.48
CA MET A 100 -0.91 8.67 11.86
C MET A 100 -2.08 7.71 12.09
N ILE A 101 -2.86 7.35 11.06
CA ILE A 101 -4.05 6.51 11.27
C ILE A 101 -3.66 5.08 11.65
N SER A 102 -4.02 4.74 12.88
CA SER A 102 -4.34 3.41 13.39
C SER A 102 -5.63 3.55 14.22
N PRO A 103 -6.54 2.56 14.14
CA PRO A 103 -6.28 1.43 15.01
C PRO A 103 -6.01 0.16 14.21
N ILE A 104 -4.79 -0.32 14.33
CA ILE A 104 -4.55 -1.75 14.37
C ILE A 104 -5.27 -2.25 15.63
N PRO A 105 -6.25 -3.17 15.54
CA PRO A 105 -6.95 -3.67 16.70
C PRO A 105 -5.94 -4.20 17.73
N ALA A 106 -5.89 -3.60 18.92
CA ALA A 106 -4.88 -3.91 19.93
C ALA A 106 -4.87 -5.39 20.34
N LYS A 107 -6.02 -6.07 20.24
CA LYS A 107 -6.13 -7.50 20.54
C LYS A 107 -5.50 -8.40 19.49
N ASN A 108 -5.36 -7.93 18.25
CA ASN A 108 -5.01 -8.75 17.10
C ASN A 108 -4.23 -7.98 16.02
N PRO A 109 -3.08 -7.37 16.36
CA PRO A 109 -2.34 -6.55 15.42
C PRO A 109 -1.82 -7.25 14.17
N PHE A 110 -1.84 -8.59 14.18
CA PHE A 110 -1.27 -9.46 13.16
C PHE A 110 -2.26 -10.51 12.66
N SER A 111 -3.57 -10.36 12.93
CA SER A 111 -4.59 -11.38 12.66
C SER A 111 -4.94 -11.54 11.17
N GLY A 112 -3.96 -11.58 10.28
CA GLY A 112 -4.18 -12.02 8.91
C GLY A 112 -4.15 -13.53 8.82
N LEU A 113 -5.21 -14.11 8.23
CA LEU A 113 -5.05 -15.43 7.60
C LEU A 113 -3.89 -15.33 6.60
N ARG A 114 -2.94 -16.25 6.71
CA ARG A 114 -1.77 -16.33 5.84
C ARG A 114 -2.27 -16.57 4.42
N GLY A 115 -1.97 -15.68 3.49
CA GLY A 115 -2.35 -15.85 2.09
C GLY A 115 -1.71 -14.81 1.18
N TRP A 116 -1.55 -15.19 -0.09
CA TRP A 116 -1.06 -14.32 -1.17
C TRP A 116 -1.95 -13.08 -1.40
N THR A 117 -3.21 -13.12 -0.96
CA THR A 117 -4.20 -12.08 -1.21
C THR A 117 -5.03 -11.84 0.04
N SER A 118 -5.26 -10.57 0.39
CA SER A 118 -6.13 -10.21 1.51
C SER A 118 -7.52 -10.82 1.35
N ASN A 119 -8.11 -11.31 2.46
CA ASN A 119 -9.47 -11.85 2.44
C ASN A 119 -10.50 -10.83 1.94
N PHE A 120 -10.24 -9.54 2.12
CA PHE A 120 -11.11 -8.49 1.59
C PHE A 120 -11.21 -8.54 0.06
N ILE A 121 -10.06 -8.68 -0.62
CA ILE A 121 -9.99 -8.79 -2.09
C ILE A 121 -10.61 -10.12 -2.54
N MET A 122 -10.29 -11.23 -1.87
CA MET A 122 -10.88 -12.54 -2.21
C MET A 122 -12.41 -12.55 -2.06
N HIS A 123 -12.93 -11.97 -0.97
CA HIS A 123 -14.36 -11.89 -0.74
C HIS A 123 -15.06 -10.96 -1.73
N THR A 124 -14.42 -9.85 -2.10
CA THR A 124 -14.89 -8.96 -3.18
C THR A 124 -15.08 -9.72 -4.49
N LYS A 125 -14.09 -10.53 -4.92
CA LYS A 125 -14.21 -11.35 -6.13
C LYS A 125 -15.40 -12.31 -6.04
N LYS A 126 -15.61 -12.93 -4.88
CA LYS A 126 -16.76 -13.81 -4.63
C LYS A 126 -18.11 -13.07 -4.74
N GLU A 127 -18.26 -11.91 -4.10
CA GLU A 127 -19.50 -11.12 -4.17
C GLU A 127 -19.80 -10.65 -5.60
N LEU A 128 -18.75 -10.34 -6.37
CA LEU A 128 -18.85 -9.95 -7.77
C LEU A 128 -19.00 -11.14 -8.73
N LYS A 129 -19.00 -12.38 -8.21
CA LYS A 129 -19.08 -13.63 -8.98
C LYS A 129 -17.99 -13.75 -10.05
N LEU A 130 -16.80 -13.21 -9.77
CA LEU A 130 -15.63 -13.31 -10.64
C LEU A 130 -14.92 -14.64 -10.41
N LYS A 131 -14.41 -15.25 -11.48
CA LYS A 131 -13.56 -16.44 -11.39
C LYS A 131 -12.22 -16.10 -10.73
N LYS A 132 -11.49 -17.14 -10.28
CA LYS A 132 -10.22 -16.96 -9.56
C LYS A 132 -9.18 -16.23 -10.42
N GLU A 133 -9.13 -16.55 -11.70
CA GLU A 133 -8.25 -15.99 -12.73
C GLU A 133 -8.72 -14.63 -13.28
N GLU A 134 -9.98 -14.26 -13.06
CA GLU A 134 -10.49 -12.99 -13.55
C GLU A 134 -9.98 -11.82 -12.69
N SER A 135 -9.35 -10.86 -13.35
CA SER A 135 -8.86 -9.62 -12.75
C SER A 135 -8.96 -8.50 -13.79
N PRO A 136 -9.02 -7.22 -13.39
CA PRO A 136 -9.06 -6.09 -14.31
C PRO A 136 -8.04 -6.14 -15.46
N SER A 137 -6.80 -6.55 -15.16
CA SER A 137 -5.67 -6.65 -16.09
C SER A 137 -5.79 -7.82 -17.07
N HIS A 138 -6.37 -8.93 -16.63
CA HIS A 138 -6.53 -10.14 -17.45
C HIS A 138 -7.84 -10.20 -18.23
N ASN A 139 -8.89 -9.53 -17.75
CA ASN A 139 -10.19 -9.47 -18.40
C ASN A 139 -10.70 -8.02 -18.50
N PRO A 140 -10.25 -7.23 -19.48
CA PRO A 140 -10.65 -5.83 -19.59
C PRO A 140 -12.17 -5.59 -19.72
N ARG A 141 -12.95 -6.62 -20.08
CA ARG A 141 -14.41 -6.51 -20.21
C ARG A 141 -15.12 -6.28 -18.88
N ILE A 142 -14.50 -6.64 -17.75
CA ILE A 142 -15.11 -6.43 -16.42
C ILE A 142 -14.90 -5.00 -15.90
N ILE A 143 -13.97 -4.24 -16.50
CA ILE A 143 -13.56 -2.91 -15.99
C ILE A 143 -14.73 -1.93 -15.92
N PRO A 144 -15.59 -1.77 -16.95
CA PRO A 144 -16.69 -0.81 -16.87
C PRO A 144 -17.65 -1.10 -15.71
N MET A 145 -17.96 -2.39 -15.50
CA MET A 145 -18.80 -2.85 -14.40
C MET A 145 -18.14 -2.57 -13.04
N LEU A 146 -16.84 -2.81 -12.91
CA LEU A 146 -16.11 -2.52 -11.66
C LEU A 146 -16.08 -1.03 -11.36
N VAL A 147 -15.87 -0.18 -12.38
CA VAL A 147 -15.88 1.28 -12.24
C VAL A 147 -17.25 1.78 -11.80
N GLU A 148 -18.33 1.30 -12.41
CA GLU A 148 -19.70 1.67 -12.02
C GLU A 148 -20.00 1.29 -10.56
N LYS A 149 -19.63 0.07 -10.16
CA LYS A 149 -19.83 -0.39 -8.78
C LYS A 149 -18.94 0.35 -7.78
N ALA A 150 -17.71 0.65 -8.15
CA ALA A 150 -16.79 1.43 -7.32
C ALA A 150 -17.33 2.86 -7.10
N ALA A 151 -17.77 3.52 -8.18
CA ALA A 151 -18.37 4.85 -8.12
C ALA A 151 -19.62 4.87 -7.22
N GLN A 152 -20.52 3.88 -7.39
CA GLN A 152 -21.70 3.74 -6.54
C GLN A 152 -21.33 3.52 -5.06
N GLY A 153 -20.37 2.63 -4.79
CA GLY A 153 -19.91 2.33 -3.44
C GLY A 153 -19.26 3.53 -2.74
N ILE A 154 -18.49 4.33 -3.48
CA ILE A 154 -17.91 5.58 -2.96
C ILE A 154 -19.01 6.55 -2.55
N ILE A 155 -20.02 6.75 -3.41
CA ILE A 155 -21.17 7.63 -3.12
C ILE A 155 -21.94 7.16 -1.88
N GLU A 156 -22.22 5.86 -1.78
CA GLU A 156 -22.94 5.28 -0.65
C GLU A 156 -22.19 5.51 0.67
N GLU A 157 -20.89 5.22 0.69
CA GLU A 157 -20.06 5.40 1.89
C GLU A 157 -19.87 6.88 2.25
N GLY A 158 -19.72 7.76 1.26
CA GLY A 158 -19.67 9.20 1.47
C GLY A 158 -20.94 9.74 2.11
N LYS A 159 -22.11 9.33 1.61
CA LYS A 159 -23.41 9.71 2.20
C LYS A 159 -23.52 9.27 3.66
N ASN A 160 -23.08 8.05 3.98
CA ASN A 160 -23.15 7.50 5.33
C ASN A 160 -22.32 8.30 6.36
N ILE A 161 -21.34 9.10 5.92
CA ILE A 161 -20.46 9.88 6.79
C ILE A 161 -20.61 11.40 6.59
N GLY A 162 -21.62 11.85 5.85
CA GLY A 162 -21.83 13.28 5.56
C GLY A 162 -20.81 13.88 4.59
N LYS A 163 -20.16 13.07 3.75
CA LYS A 163 -19.20 13.48 2.71
C LYS A 163 -19.74 13.22 1.30
N THR A 164 -20.96 13.68 1.04
CA THR A 164 -21.70 13.40 -0.20
C THR A 164 -21.06 14.11 -1.40
N ARG A 165 -20.74 15.40 -1.29
CA ARG A 165 -20.15 16.19 -2.37
C ARG A 165 -18.76 15.70 -2.74
N GLU A 166 -17.96 15.41 -1.72
CA GLU A 166 -16.64 14.77 -1.91
C GLU A 166 -16.78 13.44 -2.67
N ALA A 167 -17.71 12.58 -2.25
CA ALA A 167 -17.92 11.28 -2.87
C ALA A 167 -18.47 11.35 -4.30
N GLU A 168 -19.41 12.25 -4.57
CA GLU A 168 -19.95 12.52 -5.92
C GLU A 168 -18.83 12.97 -6.87
N TRP A 169 -17.96 13.89 -6.42
CA TRP A 169 -16.83 14.32 -7.23
C TRP A 169 -15.87 13.17 -7.53
N MET A 170 -15.47 12.39 -6.52
CA MET A 170 -14.57 11.24 -6.71
C MET A 170 -15.16 10.17 -7.63
N ALA A 171 -16.44 9.85 -7.46
CA ALA A 171 -17.16 8.91 -8.31
C ALA A 171 -17.23 9.40 -9.76
N ASN A 172 -17.46 10.69 -9.98
CA ASN A 172 -17.45 11.28 -11.31
C ASN A 172 -16.08 11.18 -11.99
N GLN A 173 -14.98 11.44 -11.26
CA GLN A 173 -13.63 11.25 -11.79
C GLN A 173 -13.39 9.80 -12.25
N LEU A 174 -13.84 8.82 -11.45
CA LEU A 174 -13.69 7.41 -11.82
C LEU A 174 -14.56 7.03 -13.04
N MET A 175 -15.79 7.54 -13.10
CA MET A 175 -16.72 7.28 -14.21
C MET A 175 -16.25 7.86 -15.55
N GLN A 176 -15.50 8.97 -15.54
CA GLN A 176 -14.90 9.54 -16.75
C GLN A 176 -13.85 8.60 -17.38
N GLU A 177 -13.18 7.78 -16.57
CA GLU A 177 -12.15 6.85 -17.02
C GLU A 177 -12.69 5.46 -17.39
N LYS A 178 -14.00 5.22 -17.20
CA LYS A 178 -14.66 3.90 -17.33
C LYS A 178 -14.27 3.12 -18.59
N ASN A 179 -14.14 3.83 -19.71
CA ASN A 179 -13.91 3.23 -21.03
C ASN A 179 -12.48 3.46 -21.56
N ASN A 180 -11.59 4.04 -20.75
CA ASN A 180 -10.22 4.40 -21.17
C ASN A 180 -9.20 3.25 -20.93
N GLY A 181 -9.69 2.08 -20.53
CA GLY A 181 -8.88 0.88 -20.29
C GLY A 181 -8.28 0.81 -18.89
N VAL A 182 -7.72 -0.37 -18.55
CA VAL A 182 -7.24 -0.68 -17.18
C VAL A 182 -6.20 0.31 -16.68
N LYS A 183 -5.35 0.77 -17.59
CA LYS A 183 -4.21 1.63 -17.31
C LYS A 183 -4.62 3.01 -16.79
N GLU A 184 -5.63 3.64 -17.41
CA GLU A 184 -6.11 4.95 -16.98
C GLU A 184 -7.04 4.84 -15.78
N VAL A 185 -7.89 3.80 -15.72
CA VAL A 185 -8.72 3.52 -14.54
C VAL A 185 -7.85 3.31 -13.30
N TRP A 186 -6.79 2.50 -13.41
CA TRP A 186 -5.86 2.26 -12.31
C TRP A 186 -5.16 3.55 -11.87
N ARG A 187 -4.69 4.39 -12.82
CA ARG A 187 -4.08 5.69 -12.47
C ARG A 187 -5.05 6.61 -11.73
N CYS A 188 -6.32 6.63 -12.16
CA CYS A 188 -7.37 7.37 -11.48
C CYS A 188 -7.59 6.84 -10.05
N CYS A 189 -7.73 5.52 -9.87
CA CYS A 189 -7.84 4.90 -8.55
C CYS A 189 -6.65 5.24 -7.65
N ALA A 190 -5.42 5.14 -8.17
CA ALA A 190 -4.20 5.50 -7.46
C ALA A 190 -4.22 6.97 -7.02
N ARG A 191 -4.52 7.90 -7.94
CA ARG A 191 -4.62 9.33 -7.63
C ARG A 191 -5.67 9.60 -6.54
N LEU A 192 -6.88 9.07 -6.70
CA LEU A 192 -7.97 9.23 -5.75
C LEU A 192 -7.62 8.65 -4.36
N TYR A 193 -6.91 7.54 -4.31
CA TYR A 193 -6.43 6.95 -3.06
C TYR A 193 -5.36 7.82 -2.38
N THR A 194 -4.55 8.55 -3.16
CA THR A 194 -3.52 9.46 -2.62
C THR A 194 -4.04 10.85 -2.25
N MET A 195 -5.30 11.18 -2.51
CA MET A 195 -5.87 12.45 -2.05
C MET A 195 -6.13 12.41 -0.54
N GLU A 196 -5.94 13.53 0.13
CA GLU A 196 -6.48 13.75 1.47
C GLU A 196 -8.01 13.77 1.39
N SER A 197 -8.61 12.58 1.55
CA SER A 197 -10.04 12.32 1.41
C SER A 197 -10.52 11.31 2.45
N PHE A 198 -11.83 11.13 2.58
CA PHE A 198 -12.38 10.07 3.41
C PHE A 198 -12.07 8.66 2.86
N LEU A 199 -11.85 8.54 1.55
CA LEU A 199 -11.84 7.26 0.85
C LEU A 199 -10.73 6.33 1.35
N TYR A 200 -9.47 6.79 1.31
CA TYR A 200 -8.34 5.96 1.74
C TYR A 200 -8.42 5.65 3.24
N LYS A 201 -8.92 6.59 4.05
CA LYS A 201 -9.09 6.42 5.51
C LYS A 201 -10.06 5.28 5.77
N LYS A 202 -11.25 5.33 5.18
CA LYS A 202 -12.31 4.33 5.39
C LYS A 202 -11.98 2.98 4.79
N ILE A 203 -11.33 2.92 3.62
CA ILE A 203 -10.83 1.68 3.04
C ILE A 203 -9.85 1.02 4.00
N ASN A 204 -8.83 1.76 4.45
CA ASN A 204 -7.78 1.20 5.30
C ASN A 204 -8.32 0.80 6.69
N GLU A 205 -9.17 1.62 7.30
CA GLU A 205 -9.88 1.28 8.55
C GLU A 205 -10.64 -0.04 8.42
N THR A 206 -11.44 -0.17 7.37
CA THR A 206 -12.26 -1.37 7.12
C THR A 206 -11.38 -2.61 6.90
N MET A 207 -10.37 -2.50 6.03
CA MET A 207 -9.51 -3.64 5.68
C MET A 207 -8.64 -4.10 6.86
N ARG A 208 -8.28 -3.21 7.79
CA ARG A 208 -7.55 -3.59 9.02
C ARG A 208 -8.36 -4.45 9.98
N LEU A 209 -9.70 -4.46 9.85
CA LEU A 209 -10.57 -5.33 10.66
C LEU A 209 -10.55 -6.80 10.18
N VAL A 210 -9.94 -7.08 9.03
CA VAL A 210 -9.87 -8.43 8.49
C VAL A 210 -9.13 -9.37 9.45
N GLY A 211 -9.78 -10.51 9.70
CA GLY A 211 -9.31 -11.57 10.57
C GLY A 211 -9.53 -11.34 12.06
N SER A 212 -10.17 -10.22 12.44
CA SER A 212 -10.90 -10.15 13.71
C SER A 212 -12.26 -10.85 13.56
N LYS A 213 -12.50 -11.88 14.39
CA LYS A 213 -13.80 -12.56 14.47
C LYS A 213 -14.91 -11.60 14.95
N GLU A 214 -14.58 -10.69 15.87
CA GLU A 214 -15.53 -9.70 16.41
C GLU A 214 -16.02 -8.72 15.33
N HIS A 215 -15.17 -8.41 14.32
CA HIS A 215 -15.47 -7.42 13.29
C HIS A 215 -15.74 -8.04 11.91
N GLU A 216 -15.96 -9.36 11.82
CA GLU A 216 -16.08 -10.05 10.55
C GLU A 216 -17.23 -9.51 9.69
N ASN A 217 -18.42 -9.34 10.30
CA ASN A 217 -19.59 -8.81 9.61
C ASN A 217 -19.38 -7.37 9.15
N VAL A 218 -18.62 -6.56 9.91
CA VAL A 218 -18.35 -5.16 9.58
C VAL A 218 -17.56 -5.08 8.28
N TRP A 219 -16.38 -5.71 8.19
CA TRP A 219 -15.57 -5.59 6.98
C TRP A 219 -16.19 -6.31 5.79
N ARG A 220 -16.91 -7.43 6.00
CA ARG A 220 -17.62 -8.12 4.92
C ARG A 220 -18.74 -7.27 4.34
N SER A 221 -19.50 -6.55 5.16
CA SER A 221 -20.56 -5.66 4.66
C SER A 221 -20.01 -4.61 3.68
N LYS A 222 -18.77 -4.17 3.89
CA LYS A 222 -18.09 -3.13 3.12
C LYS A 222 -17.42 -3.64 1.84
N THR A 223 -17.35 -4.95 1.60
CA THR A 223 -16.81 -5.46 0.32
C THR A 223 -17.73 -5.15 -0.85
N ARG A 224 -19.02 -4.88 -0.61
CA ARG A 224 -19.96 -4.48 -1.68
C ARG A 224 -19.76 -3.04 -2.15
N THR A 225 -19.34 -2.16 -1.24
CA THR A 225 -19.11 -0.74 -1.52
C THR A 225 -17.66 -0.46 -1.90
N PHE A 226 -16.70 -0.71 -1.00
CA PHE A 226 -15.28 -0.44 -1.26
C PHE A 226 -14.57 -1.52 -2.08
N GLY A 227 -15.07 -2.76 -2.08
CA GLY A 227 -14.43 -3.89 -2.75
C GLY A 227 -14.08 -3.63 -4.22
N PRO A 228 -15.03 -3.21 -5.08
CA PRO A 228 -14.73 -2.93 -6.49
C PRO A 228 -13.60 -1.91 -6.69
N PHE A 229 -13.57 -0.84 -5.89
CA PHE A 229 -12.48 0.15 -5.94
C PHE A 229 -11.15 -0.48 -5.51
N CYS A 230 -11.14 -1.23 -4.40
CA CYS A 230 -9.95 -1.91 -3.92
C CYS A 230 -9.42 -2.92 -4.95
N LEU A 231 -10.29 -3.63 -5.67
CA LEU A 231 -9.89 -4.58 -6.71
C LEU A 231 -9.25 -3.87 -7.92
N LEU A 232 -9.80 -2.72 -8.33
CA LEU A 232 -9.22 -1.88 -9.38
C LEU A 232 -7.85 -1.33 -8.98
N LEU A 233 -7.67 -0.89 -7.73
CA LEU A 233 -6.39 -0.37 -7.23
C LEU A 233 -5.34 -1.47 -7.02
N TRP A 234 -5.76 -2.64 -6.54
CA TRP A 234 -4.87 -3.77 -6.25
C TRP A 234 -4.24 -4.38 -7.50
N ASP A 235 -4.97 -4.43 -8.62
CA ASP A 235 -4.50 -5.06 -9.85
C ASP A 235 -3.74 -4.07 -10.75
N ASP A 236 -2.52 -3.74 -10.33
CA ASP A 236 -1.61 -2.81 -11.02
C ASP A 236 -1.18 -3.34 -12.41
N PRO A 237 -1.57 -2.67 -13.51
CA PRO A 237 -1.25 -3.09 -14.88
C PRO A 237 0.17 -2.67 -15.33
N TYR A 238 0.94 -1.98 -14.50
CA TYR A 238 2.29 -1.50 -14.83
C TYR A 238 3.38 -2.32 -14.13
N ASN A 239 3.10 -2.87 -12.95
CA ASN A 239 4.15 -3.42 -12.09
C ASN A 239 3.80 -4.81 -11.58
N HIS A 240 3.83 -5.79 -12.49
CA HIS A 240 3.61 -7.19 -12.14
C HIS A 240 4.78 -7.84 -11.39
N LEU A 241 5.93 -7.15 -11.31
CA LEU A 241 7.11 -7.69 -10.65
C LEU A 241 7.20 -7.19 -9.22
N PRO A 242 7.25 -8.09 -8.23
CA PRO A 242 7.44 -7.72 -6.84
C PRO A 242 8.81 -7.06 -6.67
N LEU A 243 8.89 -6.11 -5.74
CA LEU A 243 10.17 -5.58 -5.31
C LEU A 243 10.98 -6.67 -4.60
N THR A 244 12.25 -6.79 -5.00
CA THR A 244 13.24 -7.69 -4.40
C THR A 244 14.51 -6.92 -4.04
N GLY A 245 15.43 -7.58 -3.33
CA GLY A 245 16.81 -7.09 -3.19
C GLY A 245 17.07 -6.15 -2.02
N GLY A 246 16.30 -6.23 -0.94
CA GLY A 246 16.61 -5.53 0.32
C GLY A 246 16.34 -4.03 0.28
N LYS A 247 15.49 -3.55 -0.63
CA LYS A 247 15.05 -2.14 -0.66
C LYS A 247 14.45 -1.74 0.69
N MET A 248 14.72 -0.52 1.14
CA MET A 248 14.20 -0.01 2.40
C MET A 248 12.97 0.86 2.18
N LEU A 249 11.92 0.63 2.97
CA LEU A 249 10.72 1.45 3.05
C LEU A 249 10.50 1.91 4.49
N TYR A 250 9.88 3.07 4.64
CA TYR A 250 9.72 3.73 5.93
C TYR A 250 8.27 4.19 6.13
N ARG A 251 7.76 4.05 7.35
CA ARG A 251 6.41 4.52 7.69
C ARG A 251 6.40 5.06 9.12
N GLY A 252 6.08 6.34 9.28
CA GLY A 252 5.68 6.90 10.57
C GLY A 252 4.33 6.33 11.03
N ALA A 253 4.14 6.21 12.33
CA ALA A 253 2.90 5.75 12.96
C ALA A 253 2.74 6.33 14.36
N ASN A 254 1.48 6.51 14.78
CA ASN A 254 1.13 6.65 16.18
C ASN A 254 0.61 5.32 16.73
N LEU A 255 1.32 4.74 17.68
CA LEU A 255 0.92 3.52 18.39
C LEU A 255 0.77 3.81 19.89
N SER A 256 -0.15 3.10 20.54
CA SER A 256 -0.20 3.07 22.01
C SER A 256 0.97 2.28 22.58
N ASP A 257 1.33 2.56 23.83
CA ASP A 257 2.39 1.84 24.55
C ASP A 257 2.12 0.33 24.58
N ASP A 258 0.87 -0.08 24.73
CA ASP A 258 0.47 -1.49 24.68
C ASP A 258 0.80 -2.16 23.33
N LEU A 259 0.55 -1.45 22.22
CA LEU A 259 0.90 -1.97 20.89
C LEU A 259 2.42 -2.03 20.71
N ILE A 260 3.15 -1.02 21.17
CA ILE A 260 4.63 -1.01 21.12
C ILE A 260 5.20 -2.18 21.95
N ALA A 261 4.64 -2.44 23.14
CA ALA A 261 5.01 -3.56 23.99
C ALA A 261 4.72 -4.91 23.30
N GLN A 262 3.61 -5.01 22.57
CA GLN A 262 3.32 -6.20 21.75
C GLN A 262 4.36 -6.41 20.65
N TYR A 263 4.68 -5.40 19.83
CA TYR A 263 5.74 -5.51 18.83
C TYR A 263 7.08 -5.92 19.45
N THR A 264 7.42 -5.35 20.61
CA THR A 264 8.63 -5.68 21.36
C THR A 264 8.64 -7.14 21.79
N LYS A 265 7.53 -7.64 22.33
CA LYS A 265 7.39 -9.05 22.74
C LYS A 265 7.54 -9.99 21.56
N LEU A 266 6.92 -9.69 20.43
CA LEU A 266 6.93 -10.56 19.24
C LEU A 266 8.28 -10.54 18.53
N SER A 267 9.04 -9.44 18.62
CA SER A 267 10.42 -9.38 18.11
C SER A 267 11.37 -10.40 18.74
N ARG A 268 10.99 -10.98 19.89
CA ARG A 268 11.74 -12.04 20.58
C ARG A 268 11.38 -13.45 20.11
N SER A 269 10.39 -13.59 19.23
CA SER A 269 9.92 -14.86 18.67
C SER A 269 10.21 -14.90 17.17
N SER A 270 11.18 -15.72 16.75
CA SER A 270 11.60 -15.82 15.34
C SER A 270 10.48 -16.26 14.38
N ASP A 271 9.48 -16.96 14.88
CA ASP A 271 8.51 -17.68 14.04
C ASP A 271 7.20 -16.89 13.81
N GLN A 272 7.11 -15.69 14.39
CA GLN A 272 5.90 -14.89 14.29
C GLN A 272 5.92 -14.02 13.04
N ARG A 273 4.96 -14.32 12.15
CA ARG A 273 4.70 -13.56 10.93
C ARG A 273 3.40 -12.77 11.09
N GLY A 274 3.45 -11.50 10.72
CA GLY A 274 2.29 -10.64 10.51
C GLY A 274 1.98 -10.47 9.03
N SER A 275 0.88 -9.79 8.73
CA SER A 275 0.58 -9.36 7.36
C SER A 275 -0.23 -8.06 7.35
N PHE A 276 0.01 -7.24 6.34
CA PHE A 276 -0.74 -6.02 6.10
C PHE A 276 -2.08 -6.37 5.46
N GLN A 277 -3.18 -6.27 6.21
CA GLN A 277 -4.51 -6.59 5.68
C GLN A 277 -5.09 -5.49 4.77
N ALA A 278 -4.62 -4.26 4.96
CA ALA A 278 -4.97 -3.08 4.18
C ALA A 278 -3.80 -2.64 3.30
N PHE A 279 -4.10 -1.77 2.34
CA PHE A 279 -3.09 -1.01 1.64
C PHE A 279 -2.26 -0.21 2.65
N THR A 280 -0.94 -0.33 2.56
CA THR A 280 -0.02 0.31 3.52
C THR A 280 0.89 1.25 2.77
N SER A 281 0.50 2.52 2.80
CA SER A 281 1.30 3.64 2.35
C SER A 281 2.65 3.71 3.10
N SER A 282 3.75 3.76 2.37
CA SER A 282 5.10 3.95 2.91
C SER A 282 5.84 5.01 2.09
N SER A 283 7.03 5.39 2.55
CA SER A 283 7.94 6.30 1.86
C SER A 283 9.28 5.61 1.61
N ARG A 284 9.90 5.90 0.47
CA ARG A 284 11.30 5.55 0.23
C ARG A 284 12.27 6.46 1.00
N SER A 285 11.80 7.64 1.42
CA SER A 285 12.57 8.60 2.20
C SER A 285 12.34 8.43 3.71
N ARG A 286 13.37 7.96 4.42
CA ARG A 286 13.36 7.89 5.88
C ARG A 286 13.06 9.25 6.51
N ALA A 287 13.67 10.31 5.99
CA ALA A 287 13.56 11.66 6.52
C ALA A 287 12.13 12.20 6.46
N LYS A 288 11.34 11.79 5.46
CA LYS A 288 9.92 12.15 5.35
C LYS A 288 9.07 11.36 6.34
N ALA A 289 9.23 10.03 6.37
CA ALA A 289 8.46 9.18 7.27
C ALA A 289 8.71 9.46 8.77
N GLU A 290 9.96 9.79 9.13
CA GLU A 290 10.37 10.05 10.51
C GLU A 290 9.80 11.35 11.09
N GLN A 291 9.21 12.24 10.27
CA GLN A 291 8.55 13.46 10.76
C GLN A 291 7.25 13.17 11.52
N PHE A 292 6.69 11.96 11.37
CA PHE A 292 5.36 11.65 11.88
C PHE A 292 5.37 10.63 13.00
N GLY A 293 4.45 10.84 13.95
CA GLY A 293 4.09 9.94 15.02
C GLY A 293 5.18 9.62 16.04
N ASN A 294 4.87 8.74 16.99
CA ASN A 294 5.80 8.26 18.03
C ASN A 294 6.59 7.00 17.63
N VAL A 295 6.28 6.41 16.47
CA VAL A 295 6.91 5.18 15.95
C VAL A 295 7.38 5.38 14.50
N LEU A 296 8.53 4.80 14.16
CA LEU A 296 9.02 4.60 12.80
C LEU A 296 9.13 3.10 12.49
N PHE A 297 8.34 2.62 11.53
CA PHE A 297 8.58 1.33 10.91
C PHE A 297 9.72 1.44 9.89
N VAL A 298 10.73 0.59 10.06
CA VAL A 298 11.88 0.44 9.15
C VAL A 298 11.75 -0.92 8.48
N MET A 299 11.37 -0.93 7.20
CA MET A 299 10.93 -2.13 6.49
C MET A 299 11.94 -2.51 5.41
N GLN A 300 12.61 -3.64 5.54
CA GLN A 300 13.45 -4.21 4.50
C GLN A 300 12.61 -5.12 3.58
N VAL A 301 12.60 -4.84 2.28
CA VAL A 301 11.85 -5.61 1.30
C VAL A 301 12.69 -6.76 0.76
N ASN A 302 12.39 -7.98 1.18
CA ASN A 302 12.98 -9.17 0.56
C ASN A 302 12.21 -9.58 -0.69
N TYR A 303 10.88 -9.62 -0.58
CA TYR A 303 9.98 -9.92 -1.69
C TYR A 303 8.58 -9.38 -1.36
N ALA A 304 8.13 -8.32 -2.01
CA ALA A 304 6.79 -7.75 -1.75
C ALA A 304 6.19 -7.10 -3.00
N TYR A 305 4.87 -7.23 -3.13
CA TYR A 305 4.10 -6.45 -4.11
C TYR A 305 3.92 -5.03 -3.57
N THR A 306 4.51 -4.08 -4.28
CA THR A 306 4.40 -2.65 -4.01
C THR A 306 4.22 -1.88 -5.31
N THR A 307 3.69 -0.67 -5.20
CA THR A 307 3.63 0.24 -6.33
C THR A 307 4.13 1.62 -5.96
N ASP A 308 4.98 2.20 -6.80
CA ASP A 308 5.41 3.59 -6.71
C ASP A 308 4.25 4.50 -7.14
N LEU A 309 3.67 5.22 -6.17
CA LEU A 309 2.61 6.20 -6.45
C LEU A 309 3.14 7.63 -6.51
N SER A 310 4.44 7.86 -6.28
CA SER A 310 5.02 9.21 -6.35
C SER A 310 4.71 9.95 -7.67
N PRO A 311 4.63 9.30 -8.86
CA PRO A 311 4.30 10.01 -10.10
C PRO A 311 2.82 10.41 -10.23
N LEU A 312 1.94 9.82 -9.41
CA LEU A 312 0.49 9.99 -9.49
C LEU A 312 -0.09 10.72 -8.28
N SER A 313 0.67 10.79 -7.20
CA SER A 313 0.28 11.44 -5.96
C SER A 313 0.26 12.96 -6.11
N GLU A 314 -0.67 13.60 -5.40
CA GLU A 314 -0.63 15.07 -5.16
C GLU A 314 0.58 15.48 -4.31
N TYR A 315 1.27 14.49 -3.72
CA TYR A 315 2.43 14.63 -2.83
C TYR A 315 3.63 13.82 -3.34
N PRO A 316 4.21 14.17 -4.50
CA PRO A 316 5.31 13.42 -5.09
C PRO A 316 6.55 13.35 -4.17
N ASP A 317 6.80 14.41 -3.38
CA ASP A 317 7.93 14.52 -2.45
C ASP A 317 7.82 13.58 -1.24
N GLU A 318 6.67 12.95 -1.02
CA GLU A 318 6.53 11.87 -0.04
C GLU A 318 7.22 10.60 -0.51
N GLU A 319 7.59 10.50 -1.80
CA GLU A 319 8.17 9.31 -2.42
C GLU A 319 7.35 8.05 -2.07
N GLU A 320 6.03 8.16 -2.25
CA GLU A 320 5.08 7.13 -1.81
C GLU A 320 5.32 5.81 -2.54
N GLU A 321 5.52 4.76 -1.75
CA GLU A 321 5.46 3.37 -2.18
C GLU A 321 4.29 2.69 -1.45
N LEU A 322 3.30 2.23 -2.20
CA LEU A 322 2.11 1.57 -1.67
C LEU A 322 2.36 0.07 -1.54
N ILE A 323 2.37 -0.45 -0.31
CA ILE A 323 2.45 -1.89 -0.05
C ILE A 323 1.06 -2.49 -0.19
N HIS A 324 0.94 -3.56 -0.98
CA HIS A 324 -0.34 -4.19 -1.27
C HIS A 324 -0.88 -5.04 -0.09
N PRO A 325 -2.21 -5.13 0.07
CA PRO A 325 -2.86 -6.03 1.01
C PRO A 325 -2.40 -7.49 0.83
N GLY A 326 -2.07 -8.16 1.94
CA GLY A 326 -1.59 -9.54 1.99
C GLY A 326 -0.08 -9.68 2.12
N VAL A 327 0.70 -8.60 1.91
CA VAL A 327 2.16 -8.64 2.16
C VAL A 327 2.43 -8.99 3.62
N CYS A 328 3.26 -10.01 3.82
CA CYS A 328 3.61 -10.55 5.12
C CYS A 328 4.90 -9.89 5.64
N PHE A 329 5.12 -9.98 6.95
CA PHE A 329 6.36 -9.49 7.55
C PHE A 329 6.76 -10.26 8.79
N THR A 330 8.04 -10.26 9.10
CA THR A 330 8.60 -10.63 10.41
C THR A 330 9.09 -9.39 11.13
N ILE A 331 9.08 -9.42 12.46
CA ILE A 331 9.64 -8.35 13.29
C ILE A 331 11.06 -8.76 13.67
N ASN A 332 12.05 -8.05 13.15
CA ASN A 332 13.46 -8.35 13.39
C ASN A 332 13.96 -7.77 14.71
N GLY A 333 13.32 -6.70 15.21
CA GLY A 333 13.75 -6.01 16.41
C GLY A 333 12.96 -4.73 16.67
N THR A 334 13.12 -4.20 17.88
CA THR A 334 12.58 -2.91 18.31
C THR A 334 13.67 -2.12 19.04
N ARG A 335 13.68 -0.80 18.88
CA ARG A 335 14.62 0.11 19.54
C ARG A 335 13.89 1.39 19.94
N TYR A 336 14.26 2.00 21.07
CA TYR A 336 13.83 3.36 21.39
C TYR A 336 15.00 4.32 21.18
N ASP A 337 14.77 5.40 20.42
CA ASP A 337 15.73 6.48 20.22
C ASP A 337 15.34 7.66 21.14
N PRO A 338 16.07 7.86 22.26
CA PRO A 338 15.76 8.93 23.20
C PRO A 338 16.04 10.32 22.63
N SER A 339 16.95 10.45 21.64
CA SER A 339 17.26 11.74 21.04
C SER A 339 16.12 12.26 20.17
N LYS A 340 15.33 11.35 19.59
CA LYS A 340 14.17 11.65 18.75
C LYS A 340 12.84 11.43 19.47
N ASN A 341 12.88 10.94 20.71
CA ASN A 341 11.72 10.45 21.44
C ASN A 341 10.83 9.52 20.57
N LYS A 342 11.45 8.53 19.91
CA LYS A 342 10.79 7.71 18.88
C LYS A 342 11.14 6.24 19.02
N HIS A 343 10.14 5.38 18.90
CA HIS A 343 10.34 3.94 18.79
C HIS A 343 10.57 3.55 17.33
N GLU A 344 11.53 2.67 17.09
CA GLU A 344 11.80 2.07 15.79
C GLU A 344 11.43 0.59 15.82
N ILE A 345 10.67 0.15 14.81
CA ILE A 345 10.27 -1.24 14.65
C ILE A 345 10.81 -1.73 13.31
N TYR A 346 11.70 -2.71 13.37
CA TYR A 346 12.40 -3.25 12.20
C TYR A 346 11.64 -4.45 11.65
N LEU A 347 11.21 -4.37 10.40
CA LEU A 347 10.44 -5.42 9.72
C LEU A 347 11.18 -5.96 8.51
N THR A 348 11.02 -7.25 8.23
CA THR A 348 11.36 -7.83 6.92
C THR A 348 10.08 -8.15 6.17
N LEU A 349 9.87 -7.54 5.00
CA LEU A 349 8.70 -7.79 4.17
C LEU A 349 8.96 -8.98 3.25
N THR A 350 8.02 -9.91 3.26
CA THR A 350 8.01 -11.10 2.42
C THR A 350 6.60 -11.33 1.91
N HIS A 351 6.45 -12.02 0.80
CA HIS A 351 5.18 -12.56 0.40
C HIS A 351 5.23 -14.06 0.70
N ASN A 352 4.20 -14.62 1.32
CA ASN A 352 4.21 -16.04 1.69
C ASN A 352 4.33 -16.89 0.41
N VAL A 353 5.49 -17.53 0.23
CA VAL A 353 5.72 -18.53 -0.83
C VAL A 353 5.46 -19.95 -0.32
N ASP A 354 5.20 -20.11 0.98
CA ASP A 354 4.97 -21.41 1.61
C ASP A 354 3.57 -21.99 1.32
N ASP A 355 2.77 -21.37 0.45
CA ASP A 355 1.61 -22.04 -0.14
C ASP A 355 2.13 -23.01 -1.20
N ASP A 356 1.89 -24.31 -1.00
CA ASP A 356 2.34 -25.41 -1.88
C ASP A 356 1.86 -25.31 -3.35
N HIS A 357 1.14 -24.24 -3.69
CA HIS A 357 0.67 -23.91 -5.03
C HIS A 357 1.41 -22.74 -5.69
N ALA A 358 2.49 -22.22 -5.09
CA ALA A 358 3.29 -21.16 -5.71
C ALA A 358 3.89 -21.63 -7.06
N ASN A 359 3.82 -20.73 -8.05
CA ASN A 359 4.37 -20.91 -9.40
C ASN A 359 5.82 -21.47 -9.34
N PRO A 360 6.15 -22.53 -10.12
CA PRO A 360 7.48 -23.13 -10.15
C PRO A 360 8.64 -22.13 -10.33
N ALA A 361 8.41 -21.03 -11.06
CA ALA A 361 9.39 -19.96 -11.23
C ALA A 361 9.79 -19.28 -9.90
N VAL A 362 8.85 -19.14 -8.96
CA VAL A 362 9.08 -18.56 -7.62
C VAL A 362 9.79 -19.57 -6.71
N ARG A 363 9.49 -20.88 -6.85
CA ARG A 363 10.23 -21.94 -6.14
C ARG A 363 11.70 -21.98 -6.60
N LEU A 364 11.96 -21.87 -7.90
CA LEU A 364 13.31 -21.77 -8.48
C LEU A 364 14.06 -20.53 -7.94
N TYR A 365 13.42 -19.36 -7.95
CA TYR A 365 14.03 -18.13 -7.43
C TYR A 365 14.37 -18.23 -5.93
N ASN A 366 13.47 -18.79 -5.11
CA ASN A 366 13.73 -18.99 -3.69
C ASN A 366 14.79 -20.06 -3.40
N GLY A 367 14.91 -21.09 -4.24
CA GLY A 367 16.02 -22.04 -4.17
C GLY A 367 17.37 -21.36 -4.36
N VAL A 368 17.45 -20.43 -5.33
CA VAL A 368 18.65 -19.63 -5.61
C VAL A 368 18.94 -18.61 -4.49
N CYS A 369 17.92 -17.95 -3.94
CA CYS A 369 18.10 -17.00 -2.84
C CYS A 369 18.48 -17.68 -1.51
N ARG A 370 17.91 -18.85 -1.19
CA ARG A 370 18.30 -19.64 -0.01
C ARG A 370 19.74 -20.15 -0.15
N ALA A 371 20.14 -20.58 -1.34
CA ALA A 371 21.53 -20.96 -1.62
C ALA A 371 22.50 -19.77 -1.49
N SER A 372 22.12 -18.57 -1.93
CA SER A 372 22.96 -17.37 -1.81
C SER A 372 23.08 -16.86 -0.38
N SER A 373 22.01 -16.95 0.42
CA SER A 373 22.03 -16.53 1.83
C SER A 373 22.84 -17.49 2.72
N ALA A 374 22.83 -18.79 2.41
CA ALA A 374 23.66 -19.80 3.08
C ALA A 374 25.18 -19.62 2.79
N VAL A 375 25.53 -18.97 1.67
CA VAL A 375 26.93 -18.66 1.31
C VAL A 375 27.39 -17.31 1.90
N LEU A 376 26.48 -16.40 2.26
CA LEU A 376 26.81 -15.08 2.81
C LEU A 376 27.00 -15.05 4.34
N LEU A 377 26.36 -15.96 5.07
CA LEU A 377 26.50 -16.07 6.54
C LEU A 377 27.95 -16.36 7.01
N PRO A 378 28.73 -17.25 6.36
CA PRO A 378 30.14 -17.46 6.73
C PRO A 378 31.09 -16.32 6.35
N ILE A 379 30.70 -15.45 5.41
CA ILE A 379 31.56 -14.37 4.89
C ILE A 379 31.51 -13.13 5.80
N MET A 380 30.39 -12.88 6.48
CA MET A 380 30.28 -11.79 7.45
C MET A 380 30.98 -12.09 8.79
N ASP A 381 31.02 -13.35 9.22
CA ASP A 381 31.79 -13.76 10.42
C ASP A 381 33.30 -13.74 10.17
N ALA A 382 33.75 -14.02 8.94
CA ALA A 382 35.16 -13.91 8.56
C ALA A 382 35.67 -12.46 8.47
N PHE A 383 34.80 -11.48 8.24
CA PHE A 383 35.20 -10.07 8.09
C PHE A 383 35.40 -9.34 9.43
N ASN A 384 34.83 -9.84 10.54
CA ASN A 384 34.98 -9.24 11.87
C ASN A 384 36.17 -9.78 12.69
N ALA A 385 36.88 -10.81 12.19
CA ALA A 385 37.98 -11.45 12.91
C ALA A 385 39.40 -11.01 12.48
N ALA A 386 39.55 -10.09 11.53
CA ALA A 386 40.86 -9.70 11.00
C ALA A 386 41.26 -8.26 11.39
N ARG A 387 41.92 -8.10 12.54
CA ARG A 387 42.90 -7.00 12.76
C ARG A 387 44.32 -7.57 12.66
N PRO A 388 45.27 -6.89 11.99
CA PRO A 388 46.58 -7.46 11.73
C PRO A 388 47.56 -7.23 12.90
N GLY A 389 48.29 -8.29 13.24
CA GLY A 389 49.55 -8.28 13.99
C GLY A 389 50.50 -9.30 13.35
N PRO A 390 51.83 -9.12 13.43
CA PRO A 390 52.72 -9.40 12.31
C PRO A 390 53.26 -10.85 12.24
N SER A 391 53.36 -11.31 10.99
CA SER A 391 54.39 -12.17 10.38
C SER A 391 54.89 -13.41 11.13
N ALA A 392 54.59 -14.59 10.57
CA ALA A 392 55.57 -15.65 10.27
C ALA A 392 54.96 -16.63 9.25
N GLY A 393 55.78 -17.06 8.29
CA GLY A 393 55.35 -17.75 7.07
C GLY A 393 54.93 -19.22 7.19
N GLY A 394 54.56 -19.78 6.04
CA GLY A 394 54.29 -21.20 5.88
C GLY A 394 53.48 -21.49 4.61
N ASP A 395 54.19 -21.88 3.55
CA ASP A 395 53.65 -22.51 2.33
C ASP A 395 52.79 -23.74 2.67
N HIS A 396 51.59 -23.86 2.08
CA HIS A 396 50.99 -25.18 1.84
C HIS A 396 50.12 -25.24 0.58
N ARG A 397 50.31 -26.37 -0.11
CA ARG A 397 49.78 -26.81 -1.41
C ARG A 397 48.25 -26.95 -1.43
N LEU A 398 47.63 -26.52 -2.53
CA LEU A 398 46.25 -26.85 -2.90
C LEU A 398 46.22 -28.15 -3.72
N SER A 399 45.50 -29.15 -3.23
CA SER A 399 45.09 -30.34 -3.98
C SER A 399 43.64 -30.21 -4.44
N ARG A 400 43.42 -30.38 -5.75
CA ARG A 400 42.09 -30.51 -6.38
C ARG A 400 41.36 -31.76 -5.86
N MET A 401 40.09 -31.62 -5.52
CA MET A 401 39.11 -32.72 -5.50
C MET A 401 38.02 -32.44 -6.54
N THR A 402 37.80 -33.38 -7.44
CA THR A 402 36.66 -33.44 -8.35
C THR A 402 35.62 -34.41 -7.77
N ASN A 403 34.40 -33.95 -7.53
CA ASN A 403 33.26 -34.81 -7.15
C ASN A 403 32.53 -35.28 -8.41
N GLY A 404 32.58 -36.58 -8.70
CA GLY A 404 31.67 -37.26 -9.64
C GLY A 404 30.50 -37.87 -8.89
N GLY A 405 29.27 -37.66 -9.38
CA GLY A 405 28.04 -38.23 -8.81
C GLY A 405 27.60 -39.49 -9.53
N TYR A 406 27.02 -40.44 -8.79
CA TYR A 406 26.38 -41.64 -9.33
C TYR A 406 24.86 -41.52 -9.21
N TYR A 407 24.11 -42.11 -10.14
CA TYR A 407 22.67 -42.31 -10.00
C TYR A 407 22.27 -43.77 -10.25
N ARG A 408 21.07 -44.15 -9.82
CA ARG A 408 20.49 -45.48 -10.08
C ARG A 408 19.41 -45.38 -11.13
N ASP A 409 19.45 -46.29 -12.10
CA ASP A 409 18.38 -46.42 -13.08
C ASP A 409 17.13 -47.11 -12.48
N ARG A 410 16.05 -47.22 -13.29
CA ARG A 410 14.79 -47.84 -12.87
C ARG A 410 14.91 -49.34 -12.56
N ASN A 411 16.02 -49.97 -12.89
CA ASN A 411 16.31 -51.37 -12.56
C ASN A 411 17.25 -51.51 -11.36
N GLY A 412 17.65 -50.39 -10.74
CA GLY A 412 18.50 -50.36 -9.55
C GLY A 412 20.00 -50.45 -9.84
N THR A 413 20.42 -50.36 -11.09
CA THR A 413 21.83 -50.42 -11.51
C THR A 413 22.50 -49.07 -11.24
N LEU A 414 23.68 -49.07 -10.61
CA LEU A 414 24.48 -47.85 -10.41
C LEU A 414 25.18 -47.48 -11.72
N CYS A 415 24.93 -46.27 -12.22
CA CYS A 415 25.58 -45.73 -13.42
C CYS A 415 26.37 -44.47 -13.07
N GLU A 416 27.54 -44.30 -13.69
CA GLU A 416 28.33 -43.07 -13.63
C GLU A 416 27.75 -42.06 -14.62
N ASP A 417 27.58 -40.81 -14.19
CA ASP A 417 27.29 -39.67 -15.07
C ASP A 417 28.60 -38.91 -15.34
N PRO A 418 29.25 -39.09 -16.50
CA PRO A 418 30.53 -38.44 -16.76
C PRO A 418 30.38 -36.98 -17.24
N THR A 419 29.15 -36.51 -17.50
CA THR A 419 28.94 -35.22 -18.21
C THR A 419 27.92 -34.27 -17.58
N GLY A 420 27.10 -34.71 -16.62
CA GLY A 420 26.27 -33.81 -15.80
C GLY A 420 25.17 -33.06 -16.55
N THR A 421 24.58 -33.64 -17.61
CA THR A 421 23.68 -32.91 -18.54
C THR A 421 22.41 -33.66 -18.94
N LEU A 422 21.78 -34.45 -18.08
CA LEU A 422 20.50 -35.11 -18.39
C LEU A 422 19.51 -35.05 -17.23
N ALA A 423 18.80 -33.93 -17.10
CA ALA A 423 17.66 -33.80 -16.16
C ALA A 423 16.33 -33.35 -16.82
N ASP A 424 16.26 -33.10 -18.13
CA ASP A 424 15.12 -32.37 -18.69
C ASP A 424 14.05 -33.19 -19.46
N ASP A 425 14.24 -34.47 -19.78
CA ASP A 425 13.34 -35.16 -20.73
C ASP A 425 12.43 -36.29 -20.16
N CYS A 426 12.07 -36.23 -18.88
CA CYS A 426 11.16 -37.23 -18.29
C CYS A 426 10.04 -36.64 -17.43
N TYR A 427 9.23 -35.74 -17.99
CA TYR A 427 7.96 -35.34 -17.37
C TYR A 427 6.82 -35.12 -18.38
N HIS A 428 6.54 -36.14 -19.20
CA HIS A 428 5.22 -36.28 -19.82
C HIS A 428 4.68 -37.69 -19.58
N ARG A 429 3.44 -37.74 -19.06
CA ARG A 429 2.55 -38.90 -18.80
C ARG A 429 2.62 -39.50 -17.39
N ALA A 430 1.69 -39.07 -16.54
CA ALA A 430 0.70 -39.93 -15.87
C ALA A 430 0.01 -39.15 -14.73
N CYS A 431 -1.30 -38.93 -14.83
CA CYS A 431 -2.20 -38.73 -13.69
C CYS A 431 -3.64 -39.01 -14.15
N ASN A 432 -4.05 -40.27 -14.03
CA ASN A 432 -5.47 -40.63 -13.89
C ASN A 432 -5.84 -40.40 -12.42
N GLN A 433 -6.91 -39.66 -12.16
CA GLN A 433 -7.55 -39.58 -10.84
C GLN A 433 -8.99 -40.12 -10.89
N PRO A 434 -9.50 -40.72 -9.81
CA PRO A 434 -10.89 -41.15 -9.70
C PRO A 434 -11.83 -39.98 -9.37
N ARG A 435 -13.06 -40.06 -9.87
CA ARG A 435 -14.18 -39.17 -9.55
C ARG A 435 -14.65 -39.42 -8.11
N TYR A 436 -14.85 -38.33 -7.36
CA TYR A 436 -15.74 -38.32 -6.20
C TYR A 436 -17.02 -37.60 -6.61
N ASP A 437 -18.13 -38.33 -6.55
CA ASP A 437 -19.48 -37.77 -6.59
C ASP A 437 -19.81 -37.19 -5.21
N LEU A 438 -20.47 -36.03 -5.18
CA LEU A 438 -21.07 -35.45 -3.99
C LEU A 438 -22.53 -35.09 -4.34
N ASP A 439 -23.44 -35.70 -3.58
CA ASP A 439 -24.82 -35.26 -3.38
C ASP A 439 -24.89 -33.94 -2.60
#